data_AF-A0A1M3PQ94-F1
#
_entry.id   AF-A0A1M3PQ94-F1
#
_cell.length_a   1.000
_cell.length_b   1.000
_cell.length_c   1.000
_cell.angle_alpha   90.00
_cell.angle_beta   90.00
_cell.angle_gamma   90.00
#
_symmetry.space_group_name_H-M   'P 1'
#
loop_
_entity.id
_entity.type
_entity.pdbx_description
1 polymer ?
#
loop_
_entity_poly.entity_id
_entity_poly.type
_entity_poly.pdbx_seq_one_letter_code
_entity_poly.pdbx_strand_id
1 'polypeptide(L)'
;MSPSEALHRAVQCLGSQAKMAGLLGVTQSAVSKWLTKRQPLPVEHVLAVESATGIQRHLLRPDVYPDTPPVSEVASDRLEGVRP
;
A
#
# COMPACT_ATOMS: atom_id res chain seq x y z
N MET A 1 9.12 -6.83 -6.24
CA MET A 1 8.58 -5.65 -6.93
C MET A 1 8.89 -4.44 -6.07
N SER A 2 9.51 -3.41 -6.63
CA SER A 2 9.81 -2.15 -5.93
C SER A 2 8.58 -1.23 -5.87
N PRO A 3 8.54 -0.25 -4.95
CA PRO A 3 7.41 0.68 -4.83
C PRO A 3 7.11 1.47 -6.11
N SER A 4 8.14 1.88 -6.84
CA SER A 4 7.98 2.55 -8.14
C SER A 4 7.36 1.63 -9.18
N GLU A 5 7.76 0.35 -9.22
CA GLU A 5 7.18 -0.62 -10.16
C GLU A 5 5.72 -0.93 -9.81
N ALA A 6 5.39 -1.03 -8.52
CA ALA A 6 4.02 -1.20 -8.06
C ALA A 6 3.14 -0.02 -8.49
N LEU A 7 3.63 1.21 -8.36
CA LEU A 7 2.91 2.40 -8.80
C LEU A 7 2.75 2.46 -10.32
N HIS A 8 3.79 2.10 -11.09
CA HIS A 8 3.69 2.00 -12.55
C HIS A 8 2.64 0.96 -12.97
N ARG A 9 2.61 -0.19 -12.30
CA ARG A 9 1.61 -1.23 -12.54
C ARG A 9 0.21 -0.74 -12.20
N ALA A 10 0.04 0.01 -11.11
CA ALA A 10 -1.24 0.62 -10.75
C ALA A 10 -1.78 1.51 -11.87
N VAL A 11 -0.91 2.37 -12.44
CA VAL A 11 -1.25 3.23 -13.58
C VAL A 11 -1.64 2.41 -14.81
N GLN A 12 -0.91 1.32 -15.08
CA GLN A 12 -1.22 0.42 -16.20
C GLN A 12 -2.56 -0.30 -16.02
N CYS A 13 -2.87 -0.79 -14.82
CA CYS A 13 -4.17 -1.39 -14.48
C CYS A 13 -5.33 -0.41 -14.70
N LEU A 14 -5.14 0.86 -14.33
CA LEU A 14 -6.12 1.93 -14.56
C LEU A 14 -6.15 2.39 -16.03
N GLY A 15 -5.10 2.12 -16.79
CA GLY A 15 -4.95 2.42 -18.22
C GLY A 15 -4.29 3.76 -18.52
N SER A 16 -4.32 4.75 -17.62
CA SER A 16 -3.60 6.01 -17.80
C SER A 16 -3.35 6.78 -16.50
N GLN A 17 -2.35 7.66 -16.52
CA GLN A 17 -2.08 8.59 -15.41
C GLN A 17 -3.25 9.54 -15.16
N ALA A 18 -3.98 9.94 -16.21
CA ALA A 18 -5.15 10.81 -16.09
C ALA A 18 -6.32 10.11 -15.38
N LYS A 19 -6.55 8.83 -15.66
CA LYS A 19 -7.57 8.03 -14.95
C LYS A 19 -7.22 7.85 -13.48
N MET A 20 -5.95 7.56 -13.18
CA MET A 20 -5.47 7.52 -11.80
C MET A 20 -5.64 8.85 -11.08
N ALA A 21 -5.28 9.95 -11.73
CA ALA A 21 -5.45 11.28 -11.18
C ALA A 21 -6.93 11.59 -10.88
N GLY A 22 -7.83 11.27 -11.81
CA GLY A 22 -9.27 11.42 -11.62
C GLY A 22 -9.83 10.57 -10.48
N LEU A 23 -9.35 9.33 -10.33
CA LEU A 23 -9.76 8.45 -9.23
C LEU A 23 -9.33 8.99 -7.86
N LEU A 24 -8.12 9.56 -7.79
CA LEU A 24 -7.54 10.09 -6.56
C LEU A 24 -7.92 11.54 -6.27
N GLY A 25 -8.62 12.22 -7.20
CA GLY A 25 -8.93 13.64 -7.08
C GLY A 25 -7.70 14.55 -7.15
N VAL A 26 -6.61 14.09 -7.77
CA VAL A 26 -5.35 14.85 -7.91
C VAL A 26 -5.12 15.26 -9.35
N THR A 27 -4.06 16.05 -9.59
CA THR A 27 -3.63 16.39 -10.95
C THR A 27 -2.78 15.28 -11.57
N GLN A 28 -2.84 15.14 -12.90
CA GLN A 28 -1.97 14.20 -13.63
C GLN A 28 -0.49 14.47 -13.36
N SER A 29 -0.10 15.74 -13.19
CA SER A 29 1.27 16.12 -12.86
C SER A 29 1.72 15.64 -11.48
N ALA A 30 0.81 15.48 -10.52
CA ALA A 30 1.12 14.86 -9.22
C ALA A 30 1.48 13.38 -9.42
N VAL A 31 0.68 12.65 -10.20
CA VAL A 31 0.97 11.24 -10.54
C VAL A 31 2.32 11.11 -11.25
N SER A 32 2.60 12.00 -12.22
CA SER A 32 3.90 12.02 -12.92
C SER A 32 5.08 12.28 -11.97
N LYS A 33 4.93 13.19 -10.99
CA LYS A 33 5.96 13.45 -9.97
C LYS A 33 6.26 12.20 -9.13
N TRP A 34 5.25 11.45 -8.71
CA TRP A 34 5.44 10.21 -7.94
C TRP A 34 6.24 9.17 -8.74
N LEU A 35 5.94 9.02 -10.03
CA LEU A 35 6.64 8.08 -10.92
C LEU A 35 8.07 8.53 -11.24
N THR A 36 8.28 9.80 -11.57
CA THR A 36 9.55 10.31 -12.10
C THR A 36 10.55 10.74 -11.02
N LYS A 37 10.07 11.39 -9.95
CA LYS A 37 10.93 11.91 -8.88
C LYS A 37 11.19 10.90 -7.77
N ARG A 38 10.79 9.63 -7.97
CA ARG A 38 10.80 8.59 -6.92
C ARG A 38 10.15 9.06 -5.62
N GLN A 39 9.14 9.92 -5.75
CA GLN A 39 8.44 10.46 -4.59
C GLN A 39 7.40 9.43 -4.13
N PRO A 40 7.36 9.09 -2.84
CA PRO A 40 6.43 8.09 -2.34
C PRO A 40 4.98 8.54 -2.54
N LEU A 41 4.10 7.58 -2.83
CA LEU A 41 2.65 7.80 -2.87
C LEU A 41 2.18 8.26 -1.48
N PRO A 42 1.39 9.35 -1.38
CA PRO A 42 0.78 9.78 -0.13
C PRO A 42 -0.08 8.67 0.49
N VAL A 43 -0.03 8.53 1.82
CA VAL A 43 -0.68 7.41 2.55
C VAL A 43 -2.19 7.41 2.33
N GLU A 44 -2.79 8.59 2.24
CA GLU A 44 -4.23 8.79 1.98
C GLU A 44 -4.70 8.18 0.64
N HIS A 45 -3.82 8.09 -0.35
CA HIS A 45 -4.14 7.54 -1.67
C HIS A 45 -3.88 6.03 -1.77
N VAL A 46 -3.13 5.45 -0.84
CA VAL A 46 -2.73 4.03 -0.92
C VAL A 46 -3.95 3.10 -0.95
N LEU A 47 -4.93 3.34 -0.06
CA LEU A 47 -6.15 2.51 0.01
C LEU A 47 -7.03 2.66 -1.23
N ALA A 48 -7.11 3.87 -1.79
CA ALA A 48 -7.86 4.12 -3.02
C ALA A 48 -7.22 3.41 -4.21
N VAL A 49 -5.88 3.43 -4.31
CA VAL A 49 -5.15 2.68 -5.35
C VAL A 49 -5.30 1.17 -5.16
N GLU A 50 -5.18 0.66 -3.94
CA GLU A 50 -5.38 -0.77 -3.64
C GLU A 50 -6.78 -1.23 -4.04
N SER A 51 -7.83 -0.49 -3.66
CA SER A 51 -9.21 -0.82 -4.00
C SER A 51 -9.48 -0.79 -5.52
N ALA A 52 -8.78 0.06 -6.26
CA ALA A 52 -9.00 0.23 -7.69
C ALA A 52 -8.17 -0.72 -8.56
N THR A 53 -7.00 -1.14 -8.08
CA THR A 53 -6.01 -1.91 -8.87
C THR A 53 -5.76 -3.31 -8.34
N GLY A 54 -6.16 -3.59 -7.10
CA GLY A 54 -5.84 -4.85 -6.40
C GLY A 54 -4.38 -4.99 -6.00
N ILE A 55 -3.57 -3.92 -6.12
CA ILE A 55 -2.16 -3.93 -5.72
C ILE A 55 -2.08 -3.71 -4.21
N GLN A 56 -1.42 -4.64 -3.52
CA GLN A 56 -1.30 -4.61 -2.07
C GLN A 56 -0.59 -3.35 -1.58
N ARG A 57 -1.12 -2.75 -0.51
CA ARG A 57 -0.57 -1.54 0.11
C ARG A 57 0.90 -1.63 0.52
N HIS A 58 1.38 -2.81 0.91
CA HIS A 58 2.78 -3.03 1.28
C HIS A 58 3.74 -2.90 0.10
N LEU A 59 3.26 -3.15 -1.13
CA LEU A 59 4.06 -2.94 -2.34
C LEU A 59 4.15 -1.44 -2.67
N LEU A 60 3.09 -0.67 -2.41
CA LEU A 60 3.04 0.76 -2.70
C LEU A 60 3.82 1.58 -1.67
N ARG A 61 3.70 1.24 -0.38
CA ARG A 61 4.33 1.95 0.74
C ARG A 61 4.79 0.94 1.81
N PRO A 62 5.90 0.21 1.60
CA PRO A 62 6.44 -0.71 2.60
C PRO A 62 6.85 -0.01 3.90
N ASP A 63 7.22 1.28 3.83
CA ASP A 63 7.59 2.08 5.02
C ASP A 63 6.41 2.31 5.98
N VAL A 64 5.17 2.24 5.48
CA VAL A 64 3.96 2.49 6.27
C VAL A 64 3.17 1.20 6.50
N TYR A 65 3.21 0.30 5.52
CA TYR A 65 2.57 -1.00 5.56
C TYR A 65 3.64 -2.07 5.34
N PRO A 66 4.41 -2.45 6.38
CA PRO A 66 5.34 -3.56 6.24
C PRO A 66 4.58 -4.85 5.95
N ASP A 67 5.17 -5.73 5.14
CA ASP A 67 4.65 -7.09 4.85
C ASP A 67 4.86 -8.04 6.04
N THR A 68 4.75 -7.53 7.26
CA THR A 68 4.78 -8.38 8.44
C THR A 68 3.38 -8.96 8.56
N PRO A 69 3.21 -10.30 8.47
CA PRO A 69 1.93 -10.90 8.84
C PRO A 69 1.61 -10.43 10.24
N PRO A 70 0.33 -10.13 10.57
CA PRO A 70 -0.03 -9.77 11.92
C PRO A 70 0.53 -10.86 12.84
N VAL A 71 1.52 -10.50 13.66
CA VAL A 71 1.98 -11.36 14.73
C VAL A 71 0.72 -11.72 15.50
N SER A 72 0.34 -12.98 15.38
CA SER A 72 -0.79 -13.56 16.09
C SER A 72 -0.35 -13.74 17.53
N GLU A 73 -0.02 -12.63 18.19
CA GLU A 73 0.29 -12.56 19.61
C GLU A 73 -0.98 -12.10 20.34
N VAL A 74 -1.92 -13.04 20.43
CA VAL A 74 -2.83 -13.19 21.57
C VAL A 74 -2.98 -14.70 21.79
N ALA A 75 -2.09 -15.33 22.56
CA ALA A 75 -2.18 -15.51 24.01
C ALA A 75 -3.52 -16.17 24.45
N SER A 76 -3.45 -17.46 24.75
CA SER A 76 -4.18 -18.03 25.89
C SER A 76 -3.18 -18.80 26.74
N ASP A 77 -2.68 -18.09 27.75
CA ASP A 77 -2.68 -18.51 29.15
C ASP A 77 -2.69 -20.04 29.37
N ARG A 78 -1.51 -20.66 29.42
CA ARG A 78 -1.38 -22.00 29.99
C ARG A 78 -1.13 -21.83 31.49
N LEU A 79 -2.23 -21.86 32.24
CA LEU A 79 -2.27 -22.06 33.68
C LEU A 79 -1.40 -23.26 34.09
N GLU A 80 -0.16 -23.04 34.55
CA GLU A 80 0.54 -23.97 35.44
C GLU A 80 0.47 -23.40 36.86
N GLY A 81 -0.74 -23.48 37.40
CA GLY A 81 -0.99 -23.36 38.83
C GLY A 81 -0.40 -24.56 39.56
N VAL A 82 0.60 -24.26 40.39
CA VAL A 82 1.25 -25.11 41.39
C VAL A 82 0.23 -25.76 42.36
N ARG A 83 0.38 -27.09 42.56
CA ARG A 83 0.05 -27.92 43.76
C ARG A 83 -1.44 -28.16 44.11
N PRO A 84 -1.81 -29.27 44.81
CA PRO A 84 -1.20 -29.88 46.00
C PRO A 84 -0.31 -31.11 45.78
#